data_AF-A0A6B8W967-F1
#
_entry.id   AF-A0A6B8W967-F1
#
_cell.length_a   1.000
_cell.length_b   1.000
_cell.length_c   1.000
_cell.angle_alpha   90.00
_cell.angle_beta   90.00
_cell.angle_gamma   90.00
#
_symmetry.space_group_name_H-M   'P 1'
#
loop_
_entity.id
_entity.type
_entity.pdbx_description
1 polymer ?
#
loop_
_entity_poly.entity_id
_entity_poly.type
_entity_poly.pdbx_seq_one_letter_code
_entity_poly.pdbx_strand_id
1 'polypeptide(L)'
;MTLTVSVGELVRTALLLFVAVLVTEAIPEEAVFRGYVTTALSAVQSRWWVITNQALLFTVFAGMLHQDWNLLDLSLFLRMGIGFGYLRLITGSIWMSLGFHVPFQTGAQLVLTHEAVVFAGGSGVAMLSLGVIPFTLAGILITTRCPRKREET
;
A
#
# COMPACT_ATOMS: atom_id res chain seq x y z
N MET A 1 3.05 -10.80 -19.77
CA MET A 1 1.76 -10.17 -19.41
C MET A 1 0.87 -10.27 -20.63
N THR A 2 -0.37 -10.69 -20.46
CA THR A 2 -1.36 -10.84 -21.53
C THR A 2 -2.62 -10.09 -21.15
N LEU A 3 -3.23 -9.39 -22.11
CA LEU A 3 -4.52 -8.73 -21.94
C LEU A 3 -5.64 -9.70 -22.28
N THR A 4 -6.67 -9.76 -21.45
CA THR A 4 -7.89 -10.56 -21.67
C THR A 4 -9.01 -9.73 -22.28
N VAL A 5 -8.92 -8.41 -22.18
CA VAL A 5 -9.88 -7.42 -22.67
C VAL A 5 -9.26 -6.51 -23.73
N SER A 6 -10.11 -5.76 -24.44
CA SER A 6 -9.64 -4.74 -25.38
C SER A 6 -8.87 -3.62 -24.67
N VAL A 7 -7.98 -2.92 -25.40
CA VAL A 7 -7.22 -1.79 -24.83
C VAL A 7 -8.14 -0.67 -24.31
N GLY A 8 -9.22 -0.37 -25.04
CA GLY A 8 -10.18 0.66 -24.62
C GLY A 8 -10.90 0.29 -23.32
N GLU A 9 -11.28 -0.98 -23.18
CA GLU A 9 -11.88 -1.51 -21.96
C GLU A 9 -10.89 -1.52 -20.80
N LEU A 10 -9.64 -1.94 -21.03
CA LEU A 10 -8.58 -1.88 -20.02
C LEU A 10 -8.39 -0.46 -19.48
N VAL A 11 -8.26 0.53 -20.36
CA VAL A 11 -8.06 1.93 -19.97
C VAL A 11 -9.26 2.43 -19.15
N ARG A 12 -10.48 2.15 -19.62
CA ARG A 12 -11.70 2.53 -18.89
C ARG A 12 -11.74 1.90 -17.50
N THR A 13 -11.50 0.60 -17.40
CA THR A 13 -11.50 -0.14 -16.13
C THR A 13 -10.41 0.38 -15.21
N ALA A 14 -9.19 0.59 -15.71
CA ALA A 14 -8.09 1.14 -14.92
C ALA A 14 -8.40 2.54 -14.37
N LEU A 15 -9.01 3.43 -15.16
CA LEU A 15 -9.38 4.76 -14.71
C LEU A 15 -10.49 4.73 -13.65
N LEU A 16 -11.52 3.91 -13.85
CA LEU A 16 -12.60 3.77 -12.88
C LEU A 16 -12.09 3.17 -11.57
N LEU A 17 -11.24 2.13 -11.65
CA LEU A 17 -10.62 1.52 -10.48
C LEU A 17 -9.68 2.48 -9.77
N PHE A 18 -8.87 3.23 -10.51
CA PHE A 18 -8.00 4.25 -9.91
C PHE A 18 -8.80 5.23 -9.06
N VAL A 19 -9.92 5.74 -9.59
CA VAL A 19 -10.79 6.68 -8.85
C VAL A 19 -11.46 5.99 -7.66
N ALA A 20 -11.98 4.78 -7.85
CA ALA A 20 -12.60 4.00 -6.78
C ALA A 20 -11.60 3.75 -5.64
N VAL A 21 -10.47 3.10 -5.93
CA VAL A 21 -9.37 2.85 -4.99
C VAL A 21 -8.93 4.13 -4.30
N LEU A 22 -8.72 5.23 -5.04
CA LEU A 22 -8.28 6.49 -4.45
C LEU A 22 -9.27 6.99 -3.39
N VAL A 23 -10.57 7.00 -3.71
CA VAL A 23 -11.60 7.63 -2.87
C VAL A 23 -12.09 6.71 -1.76
N THR A 24 -12.28 5.42 -2.04
CA THR A 24 -12.93 4.48 -1.11
C THR A 24 -11.93 3.70 -0.27
N GLU A 25 -10.69 3.53 -0.71
CA GLU A 25 -9.69 2.70 -0.05
C GLU A 25 -8.51 3.57 0.41
N ALA A 26 -7.74 4.12 -0.52
CA ALA A 26 -6.44 4.71 -0.24
C ALA A 26 -6.53 6.00 0.60
N ILE A 27 -7.38 6.98 0.23
CA ILE A 27 -7.53 8.22 1.02
C ILE A 27 -8.03 7.91 2.43
N PRO A 28 -9.14 7.16 2.63
CA PRO A 28 -9.62 6.81 3.96
C PRO A 28 -8.59 6.06 4.80
N GLU A 29 -7.97 5.02 4.24
CA GLU A 29 -7.01 4.20 4.98
C GLU A 29 -5.74 4.98 5.36
N GLU A 30 -5.18 5.76 4.45
CA GLU A 30 -3.98 6.55 4.75
C GLU A 30 -4.28 7.70 5.71
N ALA A 31 -5.44 8.36 5.59
CA ALA A 31 -5.84 9.43 6.51
C ALA A 31 -6.04 8.90 7.94
N VAL A 32 -6.70 7.75 8.08
CA VAL A 32 -6.95 7.13 9.40
C VAL A 32 -5.66 6.59 9.99
N PHE A 33 -4.97 5.68 9.29
CA PHE A 33 -3.87 4.94 9.89
C PHE A 33 -2.56 5.74 9.90
N ARG A 34 -2.21 6.41 8.78
CA ARG A 34 -0.95 7.13 8.63
C ARG A 34 -1.07 8.62 9.01
N GLY A 35 -2.30 9.13 9.06
CA GLY A 35 -2.64 10.42 9.64
C GLY A 35 -2.94 10.30 11.14
N TYR A 36 -4.18 9.97 11.48
CA TYR A 36 -4.69 10.06 12.85
C TYR A 36 -4.03 9.07 13.82
N VAL A 37 -4.10 7.76 13.54
CA VAL A 37 -3.58 6.70 14.43
C VAL A 37 -2.08 6.87 14.65
N THR A 38 -1.30 7.08 13.58
CA THR A 38 0.15 7.32 13.69
C THR A 38 0.46 8.53 14.56
N THR A 39 -0.30 9.63 14.42
CA THR A 39 -0.12 10.84 15.25
C THR A 39 -0.44 10.56 16.72
N ALA A 40 -1.56 9.87 16.99
CA ALA A 40 -1.98 9.52 18.35
C ALA A 40 -0.96 8.60 19.04
N LEU A 41 -0.48 7.55 18.36
CA LEU A 41 0.54 6.64 18.91
C LEU A 41 1.88 7.35 19.14
N SER A 42 2.25 8.29 18.26
CA SER A 42 3.51 9.04 18.39
C SER A 42 3.55 9.94 19.63
N ALA A 43 2.40 10.28 20.22
CA ALA A 43 2.35 11.05 21.45
C ALA A 43 2.84 10.26 22.68
N VAL A 44 2.82 8.92 22.62
CA VAL A 44 3.06 8.06 23.80
C VAL A 44 4.00 6.87 23.53
N GLN A 45 4.46 6.67 22.30
CA GLN A 45 5.27 5.50 21.91
C GLN A 45 6.54 5.92 21.16
N SER A 46 7.56 5.06 21.22
CA SER A 46 8.75 5.22 20.38
C SER A 46 8.45 4.88 18.91
N ARG A 47 9.29 5.37 18.00
CA ARG A 47 9.07 5.33 16.55
C ARG A 47 8.78 3.93 15.99
N TRP A 48 9.51 2.92 16.47
CA TRP A 48 9.31 1.53 16.02
C TRP A 48 8.01 0.91 16.55
N TRP A 49 7.59 1.29 17.75
CA TRP A 49 6.30 0.87 18.31
C TRP A 49 5.12 1.52 17.58
N VAL A 50 5.25 2.79 17.17
CA VAL A 50 4.25 3.45 16.33
C VAL A 50 4.01 2.67 15.04
N ILE A 51 5.08 2.36 14.29
CA ILE A 51 4.99 1.61 13.02
C ILE A 51 4.35 0.23 13.23
N THR A 52 4.78 -0.48 14.28
CA THR A 52 4.29 -1.84 14.57
C THR A 52 2.82 -1.81 14.93
N ASN A 53 2.41 -0.98 15.87
CA ASN A 53 1.03 -0.93 16.37
C ASN A 53 0.05 -0.41 15.30
N GLN A 54 0.42 0.63 14.53
CA GLN A 54 -0.46 1.07 13.43
C GLN A 54 -0.61 0.01 12.35
N ALA A 55 0.45 -0.78 12.06
CA ALA A 55 0.39 -1.84 11.06
C ALA A 55 -0.48 -3.01 11.53
N LEU A 56 -0.40 -3.37 12.81
CA LEU A 56 -1.26 -4.39 13.40
C LEU A 56 -2.73 -3.97 13.40
N LEU A 57 -3.03 -2.73 13.83
CA LEU A 57 -4.39 -2.18 13.78
C LEU A 57 -4.93 -2.15 12.35
N PHE A 58 -4.11 -1.74 11.38
CA PHE A 58 -4.45 -1.77 9.97
C PHE A 58 -4.77 -3.18 9.47
N THR A 59 -3.94 -4.16 9.83
CA THR A 59 -4.13 -5.57 9.43
C THR A 59 -5.41 -6.15 10.00
N VAL A 60 -5.71 -5.88 11.28
CA VAL A 60 -6.95 -6.30 11.93
C VAL A 60 -8.16 -5.64 11.26
N PHE A 61 -8.08 -4.34 11.00
CA PHE A 61 -9.14 -3.61 10.30
C PHE A 61 -9.39 -4.18 8.90
N ALA A 62 -8.34 -4.44 8.12
CA ALA A 62 -8.47 -5.04 6.80
C ALA A 62 -9.11 -6.44 6.87
N GLY A 63 -8.67 -7.30 7.79
CA GLY A 63 -9.29 -8.62 7.98
C GLY A 63 -10.78 -8.54 8.35
N MET A 64 -11.15 -7.55 9.17
CA MET A 64 -12.56 -7.28 9.48
C MET A 64 -13.33 -6.75 8.27
N LEU A 65 -12.77 -5.83 7.49
CA LEU A 65 -13.47 -5.22 6.35
C LEU A 65 -13.71 -6.23 5.23
N HIS A 66 -12.70 -7.07 4.95
CA HIS A 66 -12.78 -8.09 3.91
C HIS A 66 -13.46 -9.39 4.37
N GLN A 67 -13.73 -9.53 5.68
CA GLN A 67 -14.23 -10.77 6.28
C GLN A 67 -13.33 -11.99 5.94
N ASP A 68 -12.03 -11.73 5.76
CA ASP A 68 -11.04 -12.71 5.37
C ASP A 68 -9.88 -12.72 6.38
N TRP A 69 -9.63 -13.90 6.94
CA TRP A 69 -8.58 -14.14 7.93
C TRP A 69 -7.49 -15.06 7.40
N ASN A 70 -7.40 -15.21 6.08
CA ASN A 70 -6.31 -15.93 5.43
C ASN A 70 -4.96 -15.30 5.81
N LEU A 71 -4.05 -16.13 6.35
CA LEU A 71 -2.74 -15.66 6.83
C LEU A 71 -1.90 -15.02 5.73
N LEU A 72 -2.05 -15.46 4.48
CA LEU A 72 -1.30 -14.90 3.35
C LEU A 72 -1.76 -13.47 3.05
N ASP A 73 -3.07 -13.22 3.04
CA ASP A 73 -3.63 -11.89 2.79
C ASP A 73 -3.40 -10.95 3.98
N LEU A 74 -3.58 -11.44 5.21
CA LEU A 74 -3.21 -10.69 6.41
C LEU A 74 -1.71 -10.33 6.42
N SER A 75 -0.84 -11.24 5.97
CA SER A 75 0.59 -10.94 5.89
C SER A 75 0.90 -9.85 4.85
N LEU A 76 0.10 -9.75 3.78
CA LEU A 76 0.23 -8.69 2.79
C LEU A 76 -0.19 -7.34 3.40
N PHE A 77 -1.35 -7.28 4.06
CA PHE A 77 -1.79 -6.08 4.77
C PHE A 77 -0.77 -5.64 5.83
N LEU A 78 -0.18 -6.56 6.57
CA LEU A 78 0.84 -6.25 7.58
C LEU A 78 2.11 -5.66 6.93
N ARG A 79 2.60 -6.27 5.84
CA ARG A 79 3.79 -5.76 5.12
C ARG A 79 3.54 -4.37 4.54
N MET A 80 2.35 -4.14 3.98
CA MET A 80 1.91 -2.83 3.48
C MET A 80 1.78 -1.81 4.62
N GLY A 81 1.22 -2.25 5.75
CA GLY A 81 1.19 -1.55 7.03
C GLY A 81 2.55 -0.99 7.42
N ILE A 82 3.54 -1.88 7.52
CA ILE A 82 4.91 -1.54 7.90
C ILE A 82 5.55 -0.61 6.86
N GLY A 83 5.45 -0.95 5.57
CA GLY A 83 6.06 -0.16 4.49
C GLY A 83 5.55 1.28 4.44
N PHE A 84 4.23 1.47 4.47
CA PHE A 84 3.62 2.80 4.47
C PHE A 84 3.84 3.54 5.78
N GLY A 85 3.85 2.85 6.91
CA GLY A 85 4.23 3.45 8.20
C GLY A 85 5.67 3.98 8.18
N TYR A 86 6.59 3.23 7.59
CA TYR A 86 7.98 3.65 7.41
C TYR A 86 8.10 4.84 6.46
N LEU A 87 7.41 4.83 5.31
CA LEU A 87 7.36 5.97 4.39
C LEU A 87 6.83 7.23 5.07
N ARG A 88 5.77 7.11 5.86
CA ARG A 88 5.21 8.21 6.66
C ARG A 88 6.20 8.73 7.70
N LEU A 89 6.97 7.84 8.33
CA LEU A 89 7.98 8.21 9.32
C LEU A 89 9.12 9.03 8.68
N ILE A 90 9.66 8.57 7.56
CA ILE A 90 10.83 9.21 6.93
C ILE A 90 10.47 10.47 6.14
N THR A 91 9.26 10.54 5.56
CA THR A 91 8.84 11.70 4.74
C THR A 91 8.00 12.72 5.49
N GLY A 92 7.40 12.35 6.62
CA GLY A 92 6.45 13.20 7.31
C GLY A 92 5.09 13.33 6.62
N SER A 93 4.86 12.65 5.48
CA SER A 93 3.73 12.91 4.58
C SER A 93 2.90 11.66 4.33
N ILE A 94 1.57 11.79 4.43
CA ILE A 94 0.64 10.73 4.00
C ILE A 94 0.59 10.58 2.48
N TRP A 95 0.93 11.65 1.74
CA TRP A 95 0.90 11.66 0.28
C TRP A 95 1.91 10.70 -0.33
N MET A 96 3.05 10.48 0.36
CA MET A 96 4.03 9.49 -0.10
C MET A 96 3.42 8.08 -0.06
N SER A 97 2.81 7.70 1.07
CA SER A 97 2.15 6.40 1.21
C SER A 97 1.00 6.25 0.21
N LEU A 98 0.17 7.29 0.06
CA LEU A 98 -0.92 7.33 -0.91
C LEU A 98 -0.44 7.07 -2.35
N GLY A 99 0.69 7.67 -2.72
CA GLY A 99 1.31 7.51 -4.03
C GLY A 99 1.77 6.09 -4.35
N PHE A 100 2.01 5.24 -3.33
CA PHE A 100 2.30 3.81 -3.50
C PHE A 100 1.05 2.95 -3.40
N HIS A 101 0.15 3.31 -2.49
CA HIS A 101 -1.09 2.61 -2.23
C HIS A 101 -1.94 2.53 -3.50
N VAL A 102 -2.26 3.68 -4.12
CA VAL A 102 -3.21 3.71 -5.23
C VAL A 102 -2.73 2.89 -6.43
N PRO A 103 -1.48 3.02 -6.92
CA PRO A 103 -1.01 2.22 -8.05
C PRO A 103 -0.94 0.72 -7.73
N PHE A 104 -0.51 0.36 -6.51
CA PHE A 104 -0.48 -1.05 -6.09
C PHE A 104 -1.87 -1.66 -6.10
N GLN A 105 -2.82 -1.00 -5.43
CA GLN A 105 -4.17 -1.54 -5.24
C GLN A 105 -4.96 -1.55 -6.56
N THR A 106 -4.82 -0.51 -7.38
CA THR A 106 -5.40 -0.49 -8.75
C THR A 106 -4.85 -1.64 -9.60
N GLY A 107 -3.53 -1.84 -9.59
CA GLY A 107 -2.89 -2.93 -10.31
C GLY A 107 -3.31 -4.31 -9.79
N ALA A 108 -3.40 -4.47 -8.47
CA ALA A 108 -3.83 -5.70 -7.84
C ALA A 108 -5.26 -6.05 -8.23
N GLN A 109 -6.20 -5.10 -8.20
CA GLN A 109 -7.60 -5.35 -8.59
C GLN A 109 -7.76 -5.60 -10.10
N LEU A 110 -6.93 -5.00 -10.96
CA LEU A 110 -6.92 -5.31 -12.40
C LEU A 110 -6.52 -6.76 -12.68
N VAL A 111 -5.65 -7.35 -11.85
CA VAL A 111 -5.14 -8.71 -12.02
C VAL A 111 -5.99 -9.74 -11.27
N LEU A 112 -6.29 -9.48 -9.99
CA LEU A 112 -6.85 -10.47 -9.07
C LEU A 112 -8.38 -10.43 -8.99
N THR A 113 -9.01 -9.32 -9.37
CA THR A 113 -10.47 -9.14 -9.21
C THR A 113 -11.18 -9.03 -10.55
N HIS A 114 -10.60 -8.29 -11.50
CA HIS A 114 -11.22 -8.03 -12.81
C HIS A 114 -10.64 -8.88 -13.93
N GLU A 115 -9.58 -9.65 -13.66
CA GLU A 115 -8.88 -10.53 -14.61
C GLU A 115 -8.50 -9.85 -15.95
N ALA A 116 -8.42 -8.52 -15.99
CA ALA A 116 -8.16 -7.73 -17.20
C ALA A 116 -6.71 -7.91 -17.69
N VAL A 117 -5.82 -8.29 -16.76
CA VAL A 117 -4.39 -8.51 -16.99
C VAL A 117 -3.98 -9.83 -16.36
N VAL A 118 -3.38 -10.72 -17.16
CA VAL A 118 -2.86 -12.01 -16.68
C VAL A 118 -1.33 -12.02 -16.74
N PHE A 119 -0.71 -12.47 -15.64
CA PHE A 119 0.72 -12.71 -15.56
C PHE A 119 1.03 -14.18 -15.81
N ALA A 120 2.00 -14.46 -16.70
CA ALA A 120 2.35 -15.82 -17.12
C ALA A 120 2.85 -16.73 -15.97
N GLY A 121 3.25 -16.16 -14.83
CA GLY A 121 3.67 -16.89 -13.63
C GLY A 121 2.63 -16.93 -12.50
N GLY A 122 1.37 -16.62 -12.80
CA GLY A 122 0.28 -16.62 -11.81
C GLY A 122 0.27 -15.42 -10.85
N SER A 123 -0.59 -15.50 -9.84
CA SER A 123 -0.83 -14.43 -8.86
C SER A 123 0.40 -14.07 -8.04
N GLY A 124 1.24 -15.04 -7.69
CA GLY A 124 2.50 -14.79 -6.96
C GLY A 124 3.46 -13.88 -7.74
N VAL A 125 3.65 -14.12 -9.04
CA VAL A 125 4.49 -13.27 -9.90
C VAL A 125 3.86 -11.89 -10.10
N ALA A 126 2.53 -11.81 -10.20
CA ALA A 126 1.83 -10.52 -10.24
C ALA A 126 2.08 -9.70 -8.97
N MET A 127 2.00 -10.31 -7.78
CA MET A 127 2.24 -9.62 -6.51
C MET A 127 3.70 -9.18 -6.33
N LEU A 128 4.66 -9.96 -6.82
CA LEU A 128 6.07 -9.52 -6.86
C LEU A 128 6.26 -8.31 -7.79
N SER A 129 5.61 -8.34 -8.96
CA SER A 129 5.73 -7.31 -9.99
C SER A 129 5.05 -6.00 -9.59
N LEU A 130 3.91 -6.07 -8.92
CA LEU A 130 3.12 -4.90 -8.49
C LEU A 130 3.56 -4.38 -7.12
N GLY A 131 4.00 -5.26 -6.22
CA GLY A 131 4.40 -4.92 -4.85
C GLY A 131 5.91 -4.85 -4.68
N VAL A 132 6.54 -5.99 -4.42
CA VAL A 132 7.93 -6.05 -3.94
C VAL A 132 8.91 -5.23 -4.79
N ILE A 133 8.82 -5.33 -6.12
CA ILE A 133 9.72 -4.63 -7.03
C ILE A 133 9.53 -3.09 -6.96
N PRO A 134 8.33 -2.52 -7.24
CA PRO A 134 8.13 -1.07 -7.13
C PRO A 134 8.47 -0.49 -5.76
N PHE A 135 8.12 -1.18 -4.69
CA PHE A 135 8.38 -0.72 -3.32
C PHE A 135 9.86 -0.73 -2.97
N THR A 136 10.60 -1.74 -3.42
CA THR A 136 12.05 -1.82 -3.20
C THR A 136 12.79 -0.74 -3.98
N LEU A 137 12.42 -0.53 -5.25
CA LEU A 137 12.98 0.53 -6.08
C LEU A 137 12.72 1.92 -5.48
N ALA A 138 11.50 2.13 -4.99
CA ALA A 138 11.15 3.35 -4.27
C ALA A 138 11.94 3.54 -2.98
N GLY A 139 12.09 2.49 -2.16
CA GLY A 139 12.89 2.53 -0.95
C GLY A 139 14.34 2.93 -1.24
N ILE A 140 14.95 2.33 -2.28
CA ILE A 140 16.30 2.69 -2.73
C ILE A 140 16.34 4.15 -3.20
N LEU A 141 15.37 4.59 -4.00
CA LEU A 141 15.34 5.96 -4.52
C LEU A 141 15.20 7.00 -3.40
N ILE A 142 14.31 6.75 -2.44
CA ILE A 142 14.06 7.66 -1.31
C ILE A 142 15.27 7.69 -0.39
N THR A 143 15.88 6.56 -0.08
CA THR A 143 17.07 6.51 0.79
C THR A 143 18.31 7.12 0.16
N THR A 144 18.47 7.02 -1.16
CA THR A 144 19.61 7.60 -1.88
C THR A 144 19.44 9.09 -2.19
N ARG A 145 18.20 9.60 -2.29
CA ARG A 145 17.93 10.99 -2.70
C ARG A 145 17.33 11.89 -1.63
N CYS A 146 16.83 11.33 -0.54
CA CYS A 146 16.30 12.10 0.59
C CYS A 146 17.30 12.01 1.76
N PRO A 147 18.14 13.03 2.00
CA PRO A 147 19.07 13.01 3.12
C PRO A 147 18.28 12.86 4.42
N ARG A 148 18.65 11.86 5.24
CA ARG A 148 18.06 11.63 6.56
C ARG A 148 18.15 12.94 7.34
N LYS A 149 17.00 13.55 7.69
CA LYS A 149 17.00 14.67 8.65
C LYS A 149 17.72 14.19 9.90
N ARG A 150 18.84 14.83 10.22
CA ARG A 150 19.64 14.52 11.40
C ARG A 150 18.72 14.78 12.60
N GLU A 151 18.58 13.80 13.47
CA GLU A 151 17.87 13.97 14.74
C GLU A 151 18.64 15.02 15.54
N GLU A 152 18.06 16.21 15.68
CA GLU A 152 18.47 17.13 16.73
C GLU A 152 17.83 16.62 18.02
N THR A 153 18.72 16.09 18.88
CA THR A 153 18.57 15.67 20.29
C THR A 153 17.65 14.51 20.62
#